data_AF-A0A085LHY1-F1
#
_entry.id   AF-A0A085LHY1-F1
#
_cell.length_a   1.000
_cell.length_b   1.000
_cell.length_c   1.000
_cell.angle_alpha   90.00
_cell.angle_beta   90.00
_cell.angle_gamma   90.00
#
_symmetry.space_group_name_H-M   'P 1'
#
loop_
_entity.id
_entity.type
_entity.pdbx_description
1 polymer ?
#
loop_
_entity_poly.entity_id
_entity_poly.type
_entity_poly.pdbx_seq_one_letter_code
_entity_poly.pdbx_strand_id
1 'polypeptide(L)'
;MPRVPAADGRALLVEQLDLRSDCSRCTGLCCVGLHLVRSADFAIDKPAGTPCPNLRTDFGCGIHARLPESGFPGCVAYDCLGAGQRVTAAVRAAHDGGTAPESMRTGGQRARERAR
;
A
#
# COMPACT_ATOMS: atom_id res chain seq x y z
N MET A 1 -18.70 25.13 -20.20
CA MET A 1 -18.59 23.70 -19.80
C MET A 1 -17.13 23.32 -19.84
N PRO A 2 -16.40 23.29 -18.70
CA PRO A 2 -15.01 22.86 -18.72
C PRO A 2 -14.98 21.37 -19.10
N ARG A 3 -14.18 21.03 -20.11
CA ARG A 3 -13.94 19.64 -20.54
C ARG A 3 -13.17 18.93 -19.43
N VAL A 4 -13.84 18.01 -18.74
CA VAL A 4 -13.17 17.03 -17.86
C VAL A 4 -12.37 16.08 -18.77
N PRO A 5 -11.04 15.96 -18.63
CA PRO A 5 -10.29 14.95 -19.36
C PRO A 5 -10.77 13.57 -18.89
N ALA A 6 -10.85 12.59 -19.80
CA ALA A 6 -11.29 11.25 -19.47
C ALA A 6 -10.51 10.73 -18.24
N ALA A 7 -11.18 10.67 -17.08
CA ALA A 7 -10.59 10.07 -15.90
C ALA A 7 -10.35 8.61 -16.25
N ASP A 8 -9.09 8.19 -16.27
CA ASP A 8 -8.73 6.78 -16.34
C ASP A 8 -9.62 6.04 -15.34
N GLY A 9 -10.31 4.97 -15.75
CA GLY A 9 -11.27 4.27 -14.87
C GLY A 9 -10.65 3.82 -13.53
N ARG A 10 -9.32 3.75 -13.46
CA ARG A 10 -8.52 3.55 -12.24
C ARG A 10 -8.64 4.71 -11.25
N ALA A 11 -8.67 5.96 -11.69
CA ALA A 11 -8.82 7.15 -10.85
C ALA A 11 -10.21 7.21 -10.21
N LEU A 12 -11.27 6.90 -10.97
CA LEU A 12 -12.64 6.83 -10.46
C LEU A 12 -12.78 5.77 -9.36
N LEU A 13 -12.16 4.59 -9.52
CA LEU A 13 -12.16 3.54 -8.48
C LEU A 13 -11.44 3.99 -7.20
N VAL A 14 -10.34 4.73 -7.31
CA VAL A 14 -9.57 5.23 -6.16
C VAL A 14 -10.38 6.28 -5.38
N GLU A 15 -11.10 7.15 -6.09
CA GLU A 15 -12.06 8.11 -5.51
C GLU A 15 -13.23 7.40 -4.83
N GLN A 16 -13.86 6.43 -5.51
CA GLN A 16 -14.96 5.65 -4.93
C GLN A 16 -14.55 4.85 -3.68
N LEU A 17 -13.26 4.54 -3.57
CA LEU A 17 -12.70 3.88 -2.42
C LEU A 17 -12.13 4.87 -1.41
N ASP A 18 -12.12 6.19 -1.60
CA ASP A 18 -11.48 7.15 -0.68
C ASP A 18 -10.04 6.76 -0.29
N LEU A 19 -9.24 6.33 -1.28
CA LEU A 19 -7.85 5.91 -1.08
C LEU A 19 -6.91 7.10 -1.28
N ARG A 20 -6.21 7.48 -0.21
CA ARG A 20 -5.21 8.54 -0.23
C ARG A 20 -3.93 8.10 0.48
N SER A 21 -2.80 8.33 -0.17
CA SER A 21 -1.48 8.13 0.44
C SER A 21 -1.22 9.20 1.51
N ASP A 22 -0.86 8.74 2.70
CA ASP A 22 -0.38 9.57 3.81
C ASP A 22 0.90 8.94 4.38
N CYS A 23 2.07 9.38 3.91
CA CYS A 23 3.34 8.81 4.34
C CYS A 23 3.59 8.93 5.85
N SER A 24 2.95 9.88 6.55
CA SER A 24 3.06 10.01 8.01
C SER A 24 2.40 8.86 8.77
N ARG A 25 1.50 8.12 8.10
CA ARG A 25 0.78 6.94 8.61
C ARG A 25 1.19 5.65 7.89
N CYS A 26 2.38 5.62 7.28
CA CYS A 26 2.89 4.44 6.61
C CYS A 26 2.98 3.25 7.56
N THR A 27 2.71 2.05 7.05
CA THR A 27 2.83 0.79 7.81
C THR A 27 3.98 -0.08 7.33
N GLY A 28 4.81 0.43 6.41
CA GLY A 28 5.96 -0.29 5.85
C GLY A 28 5.59 -1.49 4.97
N LEU A 29 4.29 -1.70 4.67
CA LEU A 29 3.81 -2.90 3.99
C LEU A 29 4.51 -3.15 2.66
N CYS A 30 4.70 -2.14 1.82
CA CYS A 30 5.41 -2.30 0.55
C CYS A 30 6.93 -2.52 0.74
N CYS A 31 7.54 -1.85 1.72
CA CYS A 31 8.96 -2.00 2.06
C CYS A 31 9.31 -3.42 2.54
N VAL A 32 8.37 -4.09 3.21
CA VAL A 32 8.54 -5.47 3.70
C VAL A 32 8.02 -6.47 2.66
N GLY A 33 6.79 -6.31 2.20
CA GLY A 33 6.06 -7.33 1.45
C GLY A 33 6.52 -7.54 0.01
N LEU A 34 7.03 -6.51 -0.68
CA LEU A 34 7.37 -6.62 -2.10
C LEU A 34 8.78 -7.19 -2.31
N HIS A 35 8.94 -8.01 -3.34
CA HIS A 35 10.26 -8.40 -3.83
C HIS A 35 10.86 -7.24 -4.64
N LEU A 36 12.10 -6.85 -4.34
CA LEU A 36 12.88 -5.95 -5.20
C LEU A 36 13.94 -6.79 -5.90
N VAL A 37 14.03 -6.62 -7.22
CA VAL A 37 15.06 -7.22 -8.05
C VAL A 37 15.98 -6.10 -8.48
N ARG A 38 17.29 -6.29 -8.36
CA ARG A 38 18.28 -5.31 -8.81
C ARG A 38 18.07 -5.00 -10.29
N SER A 39 17.79 -3.74 -10.60
CA SER A 39 17.48 -3.26 -11.94
C SER A 39 17.73 -1.76 -12.05
N ALA A 40 17.31 -1.14 -13.16
CA ALA A 40 17.27 0.32 -13.29
C ALA A 40 16.35 0.98 -12.23
N ASP A 41 15.38 0.24 -11.70
CA ASP A 41 14.38 0.74 -10.76
C ASP A 41 14.81 0.58 -9.29
N PHE A 42 15.68 -0.40 -9.01
CA PHE A 42 16.10 -0.75 -7.65
C PHE A 42 17.58 -1.12 -7.58
N ALA A 43 18.31 -0.45 -6.67
CA ALA A 43 19.73 -0.64 -6.44
C ALA A 43 20.08 -1.93 -5.68
N ILE A 44 19.10 -2.71 -5.24
CA ILE A 44 19.31 -3.91 -4.41
C ILE A 44 18.37 -5.04 -4.82
N ASP A 45 18.82 -6.26 -4.54
CA ASP A 45 17.95 -7.42 -4.43
C ASP A 45 17.41 -7.48 -3.00
N LYS A 46 16.10 -7.72 -2.87
CA LYS A 46 15.41 -7.84 -1.59
C LYS A 46 14.28 -8.85 -1.72
N PRO A 47 14.36 -10.04 -1.08
CA PRO A 47 13.25 -10.99 -1.06
C PRO A 47 11.95 -10.36 -0.53
N ALA A 48 10.81 -10.88 -1.00
CA ALA A 48 9.51 -10.56 -0.42
C ALA A 48 9.47 -11.00 1.06
N GLY A 49 8.86 -10.18 1.91
CA GLY A 49 8.80 -10.43 3.36
C GLY A 49 10.03 -9.95 4.14
N THR A 50 11.14 -9.61 3.46
CA THR A 50 12.33 -9.05 4.10
C THR A 50 12.22 -7.53 4.20
N PRO A 51 12.40 -6.92 5.39
CA PRO A 51 12.42 -5.47 5.53
C PRO A 51 13.47 -4.80 4.64
N CYS A 52 13.09 -3.72 3.97
CA CYS A 52 14.04 -2.87 3.27
C CYS A 52 15.06 -2.29 4.26
N PRO A 53 16.37 -2.24 3.94
CA PRO A 53 17.38 -1.68 4.83
C PRO A 53 17.17 -0.19 5.14
N ASN A 54 16.42 0.51 4.29
CA ASN A 54 16.07 1.92 4.49
C ASN A 54 14.79 2.13 5.32
N LEU A 55 14.11 1.04 5.75
CA LEU A 55 12.92 1.10 6.56
C LEU A 55 13.29 1.43 8.02
N ARG A 56 12.69 2.48 8.56
CA ARG A 56 12.87 2.90 9.95
C ARG A 56 11.89 2.17 10.87
N THR A 57 12.15 2.23 12.17
CA THR A 57 11.31 1.61 13.22
C THR A 57 9.92 2.24 13.34
N ASP A 58 9.75 3.47 12.88
CA ASP A 58 8.46 4.17 12.75
C ASP A 58 7.75 3.90 11.41
N PHE A 59 8.20 2.89 10.66
CA PHE A 59 7.69 2.50 9.34
C PHE A 59 7.91 3.52 8.22
N GLY A 60 8.63 4.61 8.48
CA GLY A 60 9.05 5.58 7.48
C GLY A 60 10.24 5.08 6.64
N CYS A 61 10.42 5.67 5.46
CA CYS A 61 11.63 5.46 4.66
C CYS A 61 12.69 6.51 5.05
N GLY A 62 13.86 6.06 5.51
CA GLY A 62 14.95 6.93 5.95
C GLY A 62 15.65 7.71 4.85
N ILE A 63 15.43 7.35 3.58
CA ILE A 63 16.02 8.02 2.42
C ILE A 63 14.96 8.58 1.46
N HIS A 64 13.71 8.73 1.91
CA HIS A 64 12.58 9.09 1.05
C HIS A 64 12.85 10.32 0.16
N ALA A 65 13.50 11.34 0.72
CA ALA A 65 13.80 12.59 0.02
C ALA A 65 14.87 12.47 -1.08
N ARG A 66 15.59 11.34 -1.15
CA ARG A 66 16.70 11.10 -2.08
C ARG A 66 16.64 9.73 -2.77
N LEU A 67 15.43 9.18 -2.92
CA LEU A 67 15.22 7.84 -3.49
C LEU A 67 15.78 7.72 -4.92
N PRO A 68 15.54 8.65 -5.86
CA PRO A 68 16.09 8.55 -7.21
C PRO A 68 17.62 8.49 -7.22
N GLU A 69 18.27 9.39 -6.47
CA GLU A 69 19.74 9.49 -6.40
C GLU A 69 20.37 8.27 -5.71
N SER A 70 19.61 7.64 -4.81
CA SER A 70 20.03 6.42 -4.11
C SER A 70 19.73 5.14 -4.89
N GLY A 71 19.22 5.25 -6.14
CA GLY A 71 18.92 4.13 -7.02
C GLY A 71 17.60 3.41 -6.71
N PHE A 72 16.60 4.14 -6.24
CA PHE A 72 15.24 3.62 -5.99
C PHE A 72 14.14 4.41 -6.75
N PRO A 73 14.29 4.76 -8.05
CA PRO A 73 13.23 5.46 -8.78
C PRO A 73 11.94 4.62 -8.87
N GLY A 74 12.03 3.29 -8.82
CA GLY A 74 10.85 2.42 -8.73
C GLY A 74 10.01 2.64 -7.47
N CYS A 75 10.64 3.02 -6.35
CA CYS A 75 9.91 3.38 -5.12
C CYS A 75 9.17 4.71 -5.24
N VAL A 76 9.60 5.61 -6.13
CA VAL A 76 8.92 6.89 -6.41
C VAL A 76 7.78 6.69 -7.39
N ALA A 77 7.99 5.85 -8.41
CA ALA A 77 6.95 5.50 -9.39
C ALA A 77 5.81 4.70 -8.76
N TYR A 78 6.09 3.94 -7.71
CA TYR A 78 5.09 3.21 -6.94
C TYR A 78 4.42 4.11 -5.90
N ASP A 79 3.10 4.30 -6.02
CA ASP A 79 2.25 4.78 -4.92
C ASP A 79 1.21 3.71 -4.56
N CYS A 80 1.18 3.33 -3.29
CA CYS A 80 0.17 2.43 -2.75
C CYS A 80 -1.22 3.08 -2.65
N LEU A 81 -1.31 4.40 -2.85
CA LEU A 81 -2.52 5.23 -2.75
C LEU A 81 -3.21 5.11 -1.38
N GLY A 82 -2.48 4.71 -0.33
CA GLY A 82 -3.03 4.44 1.00
C GLY A 82 -3.70 3.07 1.15
N ALA A 83 -3.75 2.23 0.11
CA ALA A 83 -4.35 0.91 0.20
C ALA A 83 -3.66 0.04 1.26
N GLY A 84 -2.32 0.06 1.30
CA GLY A 84 -1.56 -0.69 2.31
C GLY A 84 -1.92 -0.28 3.75
N GLN A 85 -2.13 1.02 3.98
CA GLN A 85 -2.51 1.54 5.29
C GLN A 85 -3.88 1.03 5.71
N ARG A 86 -4.86 1.09 4.79
CA ARG A 86 -6.22 0.59 5.02
C ARG A 86 -6.23 -0.91 5.30
N VAL A 87 -5.55 -1.71 4.47
CA VAL A 87 -5.50 -3.17 4.63
C VAL A 87 -4.87 -3.53 5.97
N THR A 88 -3.73 -2.93 6.32
CA THR A 88 -3.08 -3.20 7.61
C THR A 88 -3.99 -2.84 8.79
N ALA A 89 -4.68 -1.69 8.74
CA ALA A 89 -5.61 -1.29 9.79
C ALA A 89 -6.78 -2.28 9.94
N ALA A 90 -7.39 -2.69 8.81
CA ALA A 90 -8.48 -3.65 8.81
C ALA A 90 -8.06 -5.02 9.35
N VAL A 91 -6.87 -5.50 8.98
CA VAL A 91 -6.32 -6.77 9.46
C VAL A 91 -6.04 -6.71 10.96
N ARG A 92 -5.43 -5.62 11.46
CA ARG A 92 -5.21 -5.44 12.90
C ARG A 92 -6.53 -5.43 13.68
N ALA A 93 -7.51 -4.64 13.23
CA ALA A 93 -8.82 -4.60 13.86
C ALA A 93 -9.47 -5.99 13.91
N ALA A 94 -9.34 -6.80 12.86
CA ALA A 94 -9.84 -8.17 12.85
C ALA A 94 -9.09 -9.11 13.80
N HIS A 95 -7.77 -8.97 13.93
CA HIS A 95 -6.97 -9.71 14.91
C HIS A 95 -7.36 -9.37 16.35
N ASP A 96 -7.71 -8.11 16.62
CA ASP A 96 -8.12 -7.62 17.94
C ASP A 96 -9.59 -7.94 18.27
N GLY A 97 -10.25 -8.79 17.48
CA GLY A 97 -11.64 -9.23 17.68
C GLY A 97 -12.70 -8.31 17.07
N GLY A 98 -12.30 -7.25 16.36
CA GLY A 98 -13.19 -6.42 15.57
C GLY A 98 -13.59 -7.08 14.24
N THR A 99 -14.46 -6.42 13.48
CA THR A 99 -14.81 -6.87 12.12
C THR A 99 -14.21 -5.93 11.08
N ALA A 100 -13.66 -6.51 10.01
CA ALA A 100 -13.16 -5.71 8.89
C ALA A 100 -14.32 -4.93 8.23
N PRO A 101 -14.06 -3.69 7.74
CA PRO A 101 -15.05 -2.90 7.02
C PRO A 101 -15.59 -3.68 5.81
N GLU A 102 -16.85 -3.45 5.47
CA GLU A 102 -17.57 -4.24 4.47
C GLU A 102 -16.89 -4.22 3.08
N SER A 103 -16.25 -3.10 2.72
CA SER A 103 -15.46 -2.94 1.48
C SER A 103 -14.21 -3.82 1.42
N MET A 104 -13.80 -4.41 2.56
CA MET A 104 -12.63 -5.28 2.71
C MET A 104 -13.02 -6.76 2.89
N ARG A 105 -14.32 -7.07 3.00
CA ARG A 105 -14.81 -8.46 3.17
C ARG A 105 -14.83 -9.19 1.84
N THR A 106 -14.04 -10.27 1.75
CA THR A 106 -14.04 -11.19 0.60
C THR A 106 -15.36 -11.97 0.51
N GLY A 107 -15.69 -12.47 -0.68
CA GLY A 107 -16.91 -13.27 -0.91
C GLY A 107 -17.03 -14.49 0.02
N GLY A 108 -15.89 -15.08 0.42
CA GLY A 108 -15.85 -16.18 1.39
C GLY A 108 -16.17 -15.80 2.84
N GLN A 109 -15.98 -14.54 3.23
CA GLN A 109 -16.33 -14.05 4.58
C GLN A 109 -17.84 -13.76 4.67
N ARG A 110 -18.43 -13.19 3.62
CA ARG A 110 -19.88 -12.93 3.53
C ARG A 110 -20.73 -14.20 3.58
N ALA A 111 -20.23 -15.30 3.00
CA ALA A 111 -20.91 -16.60 3.02
C ALA A 111 -20.94 -17.26 4.41
N ARG A 112 -19.88 -17.07 5.23
CA ARG A 112 -19.77 -17.66 6.58
C ARG A 112 -20.64 -16.96 7.62
N GLU A 113 -20.95 -15.68 7.44
CA GLU A 113 -21.85 -14.93 8.34
C GLU A 113 -23.33 -15.21 8.04
N ARG A 114 -23.71 -15.44 6.77
CA ARG A 114 -25.08 -15.81 6.38
C ARG A 114 -25.47 -17.25 6.70
N ALA A 115 -24.49 -18.09 7.01
CA ALA A 115 -24.68 -19.49 7.41
C ALA A 115 -24.78 -19.67 8.94
N ARG A 116 -24.77 -18.57 9.70
CA ARG A 116 -25.03 -18.52 11.15
C ARG A 116 -26.40 -17.89 11.38
#